data_AF-A0A967C9V8-F1
#
_entry.id   AF-A0A967C9V8-F1
#
_cell.length_a   1.000
_cell.length_b   1.000
_cell.length_c   1.000
_cell.angle_alpha   90.00
_cell.angle_beta   90.00
_cell.angle_gamma   90.00
#
_symmetry.space_group_name_H-M   'P 1'
#
loop_
_entity.id
_entity.type
_entity.pdbx_description
1 polymer ?
#
loop_
_entity_poly.entity_id
_entity_poly.type
_entity_poly.pdbx_seq_one_letter_code
_entity_poly.pdbx_strand_id
1 'polypeptide(L)'
;MNLIEVMVASAIFAGATGGSLQLWAASAVASQQGAEHERLLERMDLDLLQLQARWRRDTQHWAGLSCERATERLEALAAATPVPPQLQRGVERTPEGTALVVSLAGQSAGLRRQRLFAAAALGPCSQAGVAP
;
A
#
# COMPACT_ATOMS: atom_id res chain seq x y z
N MET A 1 44.90 -6.22 44.78
CA MET A 1 43.63 -6.02 44.04
C MET A 1 42.52 -6.58 44.91
N ASN A 2 41.60 -5.74 45.35
CA ASN A 2 40.66 -6.08 46.44
C ASN A 2 39.41 -6.76 45.87
N LEU A 3 38.84 -7.75 46.57
CA LEU A 3 37.67 -8.53 46.12
C LEU A 3 36.47 -7.64 45.70
N ILE A 4 36.32 -6.50 46.38
CA ILE A 4 35.28 -5.49 46.11
C ILE A 4 35.43 -4.90 44.71
N GLU A 5 36.66 -4.68 44.26
CA GLU A 5 36.99 -4.07 42.97
C GLU A 5 36.56 -4.99 41.80
N VAL A 6 36.77 -6.30 41.95
CA VAL A 6 36.34 -7.32 40.99
C VAL A 6 34.81 -7.44 40.94
N MET A 7 34.13 -7.40 42.10
CA MET A 7 32.67 -7.43 42.14
C MET A 7 32.06 -6.20 41.45
N VAL A 8 32.56 -5.00 41.75
CA VAL A 8 32.06 -3.76 41.12
C VAL A 8 32.33 -3.77 39.60
N ALA A 9 33.52 -4.18 39.17
CA ALA A 9 33.84 -4.30 37.75
C ALA A 9 32.91 -5.30 37.03
N SER A 10 32.62 -6.45 37.64
CA SER A 10 31.70 -7.44 37.08
C SER A 10 30.25 -6.93 37.01
N ALA A 11 29.77 -6.20 38.01
CA ALA A 11 28.43 -5.63 38.04
C ALA A 11 28.24 -4.55 36.96
N ILE A 12 29.22 -3.67 36.79
CA ILE A 12 29.21 -2.65 35.73
C ILE A 12 29.26 -3.32 34.36
N PHE A 13 30.13 -4.33 34.19
CA PHE A 13 30.25 -5.05 32.92
C PHE A 13 28.95 -5.77 32.56
N ALA A 14 28.32 -6.48 33.51
CA ALA A 14 27.05 -7.17 33.33
C ALA A 14 25.89 -6.19 33.02
N GLY A 15 25.85 -5.04 33.71
CA GLY A 15 24.87 -4.00 33.44
C GLY A 15 25.04 -3.39 32.05
N ALA A 16 26.28 -3.07 31.66
CA ALA A 16 26.60 -2.51 30.34
C ALA A 16 26.31 -3.49 29.20
N THR A 17 26.66 -4.78 29.35
CA THR A 17 26.36 -5.81 28.35
C THR A 17 24.85 -6.08 28.27
N GLY A 18 24.15 -6.16 29.40
CA GLY A 18 22.70 -6.34 29.43
C GLY A 18 21.96 -5.21 28.71
N GLY A 19 22.31 -3.95 29.02
CA GLY A 19 21.72 -2.78 28.35
C GLY A 19 22.03 -2.72 26.86
N SER A 20 23.27 -3.06 26.46
CA SER A 20 23.66 -3.11 25.05
C SER A 20 22.86 -4.17 24.27
N LEU A 21 22.73 -5.39 24.81
CA LEU A 21 21.97 -6.46 24.17
C LEU A 21 20.50 -6.10 23.98
N GLN A 22 19.88 -5.45 24.96
CA GLN A 22 18.49 -5.00 24.86
C GLN A 22 18.32 -3.95 23.75
N LEU A 23 19.25 -3.01 23.64
CA LEU A 23 19.23 -1.99 22.60
C LEU A 23 19.41 -2.60 21.20
N TRP A 24 20.34 -3.56 21.07
CA TRP A 24 20.52 -4.32 19.83
C TRP A 24 19.27 -5.14 19.46
N ALA A 25 18.68 -5.85 20.42
CA ALA A 25 17.46 -6.62 20.19
C ALA A 25 16.30 -5.72 19.75
N ALA A 26 16.11 -4.57 20.40
CA ALA A 26 15.11 -3.59 20.00
C ALA A 26 15.34 -3.05 18.59
N SER A 27 16.60 -2.74 18.23
CA SER A 27 16.95 -2.27 16.89
C SER A 27 16.71 -3.33 15.80
N ALA A 28 17.01 -4.60 16.11
CA ALA A 28 16.81 -5.70 15.18
C ALA A 28 15.32 -5.94 14.89
N VAL A 29 14.47 -5.88 15.93
CA VAL A 29 13.01 -5.98 15.78
C VAL A 29 12.46 -4.81 14.97
N ALA A 30 12.90 -3.58 15.26
CA ALA A 30 12.47 -2.39 14.52
C ALA A 30 12.86 -2.47 13.03
N SER A 31 14.07 -2.96 12.72
CA SER A 31 14.50 -3.17 11.34
C SER A 31 13.66 -4.22 10.60
N GLN A 32 13.27 -5.31 11.29
CA GLN A 32 12.41 -6.34 10.69
C GLN A 32 11.01 -5.79 10.39
N GLN A 33 10.42 -5.05 11.34
CA GLN A 33 9.11 -4.41 11.15
C GLN A 33 9.14 -3.39 10.00
N GLY A 34 10.22 -2.61 9.88
CA GLY A 34 10.41 -1.70 8.75
C GLY A 34 10.41 -2.43 7.39
N ALA A 35 11.18 -3.52 7.29
CA ALA A 35 11.25 -4.31 6.06
C ALA A 35 9.91 -4.97 5.70
N GLU A 36 9.13 -5.42 6.68
CA GLU A 36 7.78 -5.95 6.44
C GLU A 36 6.81 -4.87 5.96
N HIS A 37 6.90 -3.67 6.54
CA HIS A 37 6.09 -2.53 6.16
C HIS A 37 6.35 -2.09 4.72
N GLU A 38 7.63 -1.98 4.33
CA GLU A 38 8.05 -1.66 2.96
C GLU A 38 7.53 -2.70 1.97
N ARG A 39 7.73 -4.00 2.25
CA ARG A 39 7.21 -5.08 1.40
C ARG A 39 5.70 -5.03 1.22
N LEU A 40 4.97 -4.64 2.27
CA LEU A 40 3.52 -4.53 2.18
C LEU A 40 3.11 -3.34 1.30
N LEU A 41 3.77 -2.19 1.43
CA LEU A 41 3.55 -1.03 0.56
C LEU A 41 3.86 -1.35 -0.90
N GLU A 42 4.99 -2.00 -1.17
CA GLU A 42 5.36 -2.44 -2.52
C GLU A 42 4.29 -3.35 -3.13
N ARG A 43 3.75 -4.29 -2.35
CA ARG A 43 2.65 -5.16 -2.82
C ARG A 43 1.38 -4.37 -3.15
N MET A 44 1.02 -3.39 -2.32
CA MET A 44 -0.13 -2.52 -2.62
C MET A 44 0.09 -1.74 -3.91
N ASP A 45 1.28 -1.17 -4.10
CA ASP A 45 1.61 -0.40 -5.30
C ASP A 45 1.62 -1.27 -6.55
N LEU A 46 2.17 -2.49 -6.48
CA LEU A 46 2.11 -3.47 -7.56
C LEU A 46 0.68 -3.85 -7.92
N ASP A 47 -0.20 -4.08 -6.93
CA ASP A 47 -1.61 -4.42 -7.17
C ASP A 47 -2.34 -3.29 -7.90
N LEU A 48 -2.14 -2.03 -7.46
CA LEU A 48 -2.72 -0.86 -8.13
C LEU A 48 -2.20 -0.71 -9.57
N LEU A 49 -0.91 -0.94 -9.80
CA LEU A 49 -0.32 -0.87 -11.14
C LEU A 49 -0.82 -1.99 -12.05
N GLN A 50 -0.97 -3.21 -11.52
CA GLN A 50 -1.52 -4.34 -12.25
C GLN A 50 -2.99 -4.10 -12.62
N LEU A 51 -3.80 -3.58 -11.69
CA LEU A 51 -5.17 -3.19 -11.94
C LEU A 51 -5.24 -2.11 -13.03
N GLN A 52 -4.41 -1.07 -12.93
CA GLN A 52 -4.32 -0.02 -13.94
C GLN A 52 -3.94 -0.57 -15.31
N ALA A 53 -2.94 -1.45 -15.38
CA ALA A 53 -2.50 -2.05 -16.63
C ALA A 53 -3.58 -2.96 -17.23
N ARG A 54 -4.31 -3.70 -16.41
CA ARG A 54 -5.47 -4.49 -16.83
C ARG A 54 -6.54 -3.59 -17.44
N TRP A 55 -6.95 -2.55 -16.72
CA TRP A 55 -7.93 -1.60 -17.24
C TRP A 55 -7.48 -0.94 -18.54
N ARG A 56 -6.21 -0.52 -18.66
CA ARG A 56 -5.71 0.05 -19.91
C ARG A 56 -5.80 -0.91 -21.09
N ARG A 57 -5.64 -2.22 -20.88
CA ARG A 57 -5.83 -3.22 -21.95
C ARG A 57 -7.31 -3.39 -22.29
N ASP A 58 -8.15 -3.51 -21.26
CA ASP A 58 -9.58 -3.73 -21.45
C ASP A 58 -10.29 -2.49 -22.05
N THR A 59 -9.83 -1.28 -21.74
CA THR A 59 -10.43 -0.04 -22.28
C THR A 59 -10.06 0.24 -23.74
N GLN A 60 -9.03 -0.41 -24.31
CA GLN A 60 -8.62 -0.18 -25.71
C GLN A 60 -9.76 -0.45 -26.71
N HIS A 61 -10.67 -1.37 -26.37
CA HIS A 61 -11.81 -1.71 -27.22
C HIS A 61 -13.09 -0.96 -26.83
N TRP A 62 -13.03 -0.03 -25.88
CA TRP A 62 -14.16 0.76 -25.40
C TRP A 62 -14.14 2.14 -26.07
N ALA A 63 -14.48 2.19 -27.36
CA ALA A 63 -14.60 3.46 -28.07
C ALA A 63 -16.00 4.09 -27.84
N GLY A 64 -16.03 5.39 -27.54
CA GLY A 64 -17.26 6.19 -27.56
C GLY A 64 -18.20 6.02 -26.37
N LEU A 65 -17.72 5.52 -25.23
CA LEU A 65 -18.51 5.47 -23.99
C LEU A 65 -18.54 6.85 -23.31
N SER A 66 -19.64 7.15 -22.60
CA SER A 66 -19.63 8.27 -21.64
C SER A 66 -18.71 7.92 -20.47
N CYS A 67 -18.11 8.93 -19.83
CA CYS A 67 -17.20 8.69 -18.71
C CYS A 67 -17.89 7.99 -17.53
N GLU A 68 -19.17 8.24 -17.29
CA GLU A 68 -19.97 7.56 -16.28
C GLU A 68 -20.11 6.06 -16.57
N ARG A 69 -20.49 5.70 -17.80
CA ARG A 69 -20.62 4.29 -18.22
C ARG A 69 -19.27 3.57 -18.26
N ALA A 70 -18.21 4.27 -18.67
CA ALA A 70 -16.86 3.73 -18.61
C ALA A 70 -16.45 3.46 -17.15
N THR A 71 -16.74 4.38 -16.23
CA THR A 71 -16.46 4.24 -14.79
C THR A 71 -17.22 3.07 -14.17
N GLU A 72 -18.50 2.91 -14.50
CA GLU A 72 -19.32 1.75 -14.08
C GLU A 72 -18.72 0.41 -14.54
N ARG A 73 -18.27 0.33 -15.79
CA ARG A 73 -17.61 -0.87 -16.30
C ARG A 73 -16.25 -1.12 -15.63
N LEU A 74 -15.47 -0.07 -15.36
CA LEU A 74 -14.21 -0.19 -14.63
C LEU A 74 -14.43 -0.74 -13.22
N GLU A 75 -15.51 -0.32 -12.55
CA GLU A 75 -15.86 -0.83 -11.21
C GLU A 75 -16.21 -2.32 -11.28
N ALA A 76 -17.00 -2.74 -12.27
CA ALA A 76 -17.32 -4.15 -12.48
C ALA A 76 -16.04 -4.98 -12.75
N LEU A 77 -15.10 -4.46 -13.55
CA LEU A 77 -13.79 -5.08 -13.76
C LEU A 77 -12.95 -5.13 -12.48
N ALA A 78 -13.03 -4.09 -11.65
CA ALA A 78 -12.40 -4.06 -10.34
C ALA A 78 -12.93 -5.20 -9.47
N ALA A 79 -14.26 -5.35 -9.37
CA ALA A 79 -14.90 -6.40 -8.59
C ALA A 79 -14.52 -7.81 -9.09
N ALA A 80 -14.37 -8.00 -10.40
CA ALA A 80 -13.97 -9.27 -11.00
C ALA A 80 -12.46 -9.57 -10.89
N THR A 81 -11.64 -8.60 -10.48
CA THR A 81 -10.20 -8.81 -10.34
C THR A 81 -9.91 -9.44 -8.97
N PRO A 82 -9.17 -10.55 -8.86
CA PRO A 82 -8.83 -11.10 -7.56
C PRO A 82 -7.98 -10.11 -6.75
N VAL A 83 -8.18 -10.07 -5.44
CA VAL A 83 -7.35 -9.29 -4.50
C VAL A 83 -6.40 -10.26 -3.79
N PRO A 84 -5.12 -9.92 -3.62
CA PRO A 84 -4.20 -10.73 -2.82
C PRO A 84 -4.74 -10.94 -1.40
N PRO A 85 -4.54 -12.13 -0.80
CA PRO A 85 -5.16 -12.49 0.48
C PRO A 85 -4.70 -11.65 1.67
N GLN A 86 -3.61 -10.88 1.55
CA GLN A 86 -3.13 -9.98 2.61
C GLN A 86 -3.75 -8.58 2.54
N LEU A 87 -4.49 -8.28 1.47
CA LEU A 87 -5.05 -6.97 1.16
C LEU A 87 -6.57 -7.03 1.14
N GLN A 88 -7.19 -5.89 1.40
CA GLN A 88 -8.62 -5.64 1.17
C GLN A 88 -8.75 -4.48 0.22
N ARG A 89 -9.53 -4.65 -0.85
CA ARG A 89 -9.78 -3.59 -1.83
C ARG A 89 -11.17 -3.01 -1.66
N GLY A 90 -11.24 -1.71 -1.38
CA GLY A 90 -12.45 -0.90 -1.52
C GLY A 90 -12.44 -0.16 -2.84
N VAL A 91 -13.58 -0.08 -3.51
CA VAL A 91 -13.75 0.68 -4.75
C VAL A 91 -14.96 1.57 -4.56
N GLU A 92 -14.77 2.87 -4.75
CA GLU A 92 -15.82 3.87 -4.57
C GLU A 92 -15.84 4.80 -5.79
N ARG A 93 -17.03 5.14 -6.28
CA ARG A 93 -17.18 6.16 -7.34
C ARG A 93 -17.01 7.55 -6.74
N THR A 94 -16.40 8.46 -7.49
CA THR A 94 -16.44 9.88 -7.14
C THR A 94 -17.88 10.42 -7.23
N PRO A 95 -18.22 11.50 -6.52
CA PRO A 95 -19.56 12.10 -6.59
C PRO A 95 -19.98 12.48 -8.02
N GLU A 96 -19.01 12.87 -8.85
CA GLU A 96 -19.19 13.20 -10.27
C GLU A 96 -19.42 11.97 -11.16
N GLY A 97 -19.16 10.75 -10.65
CA GLY A 97 -19.39 9.50 -11.37
C GLY A 97 -18.40 9.20 -12.50
N THR A 98 -17.41 10.06 -12.76
CA THR A 98 -16.45 9.91 -13.88
C THR A 98 -15.11 9.29 -13.49
N ALA A 99 -14.92 8.98 -12.21
CA ALA A 99 -13.70 8.39 -11.69
C ALA A 99 -13.99 7.39 -10.56
N LEU A 100 -13.03 6.51 -10.32
CA LEU A 100 -13.01 5.56 -9.21
C LEU A 100 -11.89 5.90 -8.24
N VAL A 101 -12.19 5.89 -6.95
CA VAL A 101 -11.20 5.81 -5.89
C VAL A 101 -11.04 4.35 -5.52
N VAL A 102 -9.86 3.79 -5.80
CA VAL A 102 -9.49 2.44 -5.35
C VAL A 102 -8.66 2.58 -4.09
N SER A 103 -9.09 1.92 -3.04
CA SER A 103 -8.38 1.84 -1.77
C SER A 103 -7.92 0.42 -1.48
N LEU A 104 -6.68 0.25 -1.08
CA LEU A 104 -6.11 -1.00 -0.59
C LEU A 104 -5.75 -0.83 0.88
N ALA A 105 -6.23 -1.74 1.72
CA ALA A 105 -5.88 -1.80 3.13
C ALA A 105 -5.17 -3.11 3.44
N GLY A 106 -4.08 -3.03 4.22
CA GLY A 106 -3.38 -4.20 4.73
C GLY A 106 -4.05 -4.71 6.00
N GLN A 107 -4.27 -6.02 6.11
CA GLN A 107 -5.03 -6.61 7.23
C GLN A 107 -4.36 -6.44 8.61
N SER A 108 -3.04 -6.38 8.66
CA SER A 108 -2.27 -6.43 9.93
C SER A 108 -1.57 -5.13 10.31
N ALA A 109 -1.45 -4.15 9.39
CA ALA A 109 -0.51 -3.04 9.56
C ALA A 109 -1.16 -1.65 9.65
N GLY A 110 -2.50 -1.55 9.61
CA GLY A 110 -3.21 -0.26 9.56
C GLY A 110 -2.87 0.59 8.32
N LEU A 111 -2.12 0.02 7.37
CA LEU A 111 -1.69 0.68 6.16
C LEU A 111 -2.83 0.76 5.17
N ARG A 112 -3.02 1.94 4.60
CA ARG A 112 -3.99 2.19 3.55
C ARG A 112 -3.35 2.97 2.41
N ARG A 113 -3.49 2.46 1.20
CA ARG A 113 -3.17 3.16 -0.05
C ARG A 113 -4.45 3.49 -0.78
N GLN A 114 -4.51 4.67 -1.37
CA GLN A 114 -5.64 5.11 -2.18
C GLN A 114 -5.12 5.71 -3.47
N ARG A 115 -5.84 5.46 -4.56
CA ARG A 115 -5.54 6.04 -5.86
C ARG A 115 -6.83 6.34 -6.64
N LEU A 116 -6.86 7.52 -7.23
CA LEU A 116 -7.93 7.94 -8.12
C LEU A 116 -7.62 7.51 -9.55
N PHE A 117 -8.63 6.96 -10.22
CA PHE A 117 -8.59 6.53 -11.60
C PHE A 117 -9.75 7.18 -12.36
N ALA A 118 -9.43 8.21 -13.14
CA ALA A 118 -10.39 8.82 -14.04
C ALA A 118 -10.57 7.96 -15.29
N ALA A 119 -11.82 7.70 -15.68
CA ALA A 119 -12.10 6.97 -16.92
C ALA A 119 -11.46 7.68 -18.12
N ALA A 120 -11.49 9.01 -18.17
CA ALA A 120 -10.89 9.76 -19.27
C ALA A 120 -9.37 9.54 -19.42
N ALA A 121 -8.65 9.37 -18.30
CA ALA A 121 -7.21 9.13 -18.30
C ALA A 121 -6.82 7.72 -18.81
N LEU A 122 -7.80 6.82 -18.96
CA LEU A 122 -7.61 5.46 -19.46
C LEU A 122 -7.98 5.31 -20.95
N GLY A 123 -8.46 6.38 -21.59
CA GLY A 123 -8.83 6.42 -23.01
C GLY A 123 -10.27 6.07 -23.44
N PRO A 124 -11.18 5.44 -22.65
CA PRO A 124 -12.51 5.04 -23.14
C PRO A 124 -13.49 6.21 -23.34
N CYS A 125 -13.17 7.39 -22.79
CA CYS A 125 -13.96 8.60 -22.94
C CYS A 125 -13.05 9.83 -23.00
N SER A 126 -13.49 10.89 -23.65
CA SER A 126 -12.90 12.22 -23.53
C SER A 126 -13.86 13.08 -22.71
N GLN A 127 -13.40 13.69 -21.62
CA GLN A 127 -14.12 14.80 -21.02
C GLN A 127 -14.04 15.98 -22.00
N ALA A 128 -15.03 16.11 -22.88
CA ALA A 128 -15.24 17.35 -23.60
C ALA A 128 -15.67 18.41 -22.58
N GLY A 129 -14.72 19.07 -21.91
CA GLY A 129 -15.04 20.18 -21.02
C GLY A 129 -14.21 20.37 -19.75
N VAL A 130 -12.92 20.04 -19.74
CA VAL A 130 -11.99 20.66 -18.77
C VAL A 130 -10.85 21.28 -19.56
N ALA A 131 -11.05 22.53 -19.97
CA ALA A 131 -9.98 23.42 -20.39
C ALA A 131 -9.17 23.86 -19.16
N PRO A 132 -7.85 24.10 -19.30
CA PRO A 132 -7.00 24.62 -18.23
C PRO A 132 -7.40 26.02 -17.77
#